data_AF-A0A2E7S218-F1
#
_entry.id   AF-A0A2E7S218-F1
#
_cell.length_a   1.000
_cell.length_b   1.000
_cell.length_c   1.000
_cell.angle_alpha   90.00
_cell.angle_beta   90.00
_cell.angle_gamma   90.00
#
_symmetry.space_group_name_H-M   'P 1'
#
loop_
_entity.id
_entity.type
_entity.pdbx_description
1 polymer ?
#
loop_
_entity_poly.entity_id
_entity_poly.type
_entity_poly.pdbx_seq_one_letter_code
_entity_poly.pdbx_strand_id
1 'polypeptide(L)'
;MTDRDQQAAWDQDGFFITRKLLTAEETELLGRIARADIRLRADASVRDDGEGRAVSLRVRNELQDDIYSTISRSRRIVSVMEQLLGGEVYHY
;
A
#
# COMPACT_ATOMS: atom_id res chain seq x y z
N MET A 1 -19.11 -5.00 5.65
CA MET A 1 -18.73 -3.62 6.01
C MET A 1 -19.24 -2.75 4.89
N THR A 2 -20.19 -1.89 5.21
CA THR A 2 -20.72 -0.85 4.33
C THR A 2 -19.88 0.41 4.48
N ASP A 3 -20.06 1.33 3.53
CA ASP A 3 -19.44 2.65 3.46
C ASP A 3 -19.61 3.43 4.79
N ARG A 4 -20.78 3.28 5.45
CA ARG A 4 -21.07 3.86 6.77
C ARG A 4 -20.37 3.15 7.92
N ASP A 5 -20.21 1.83 7.86
CA ASP A 5 -19.43 1.09 8.85
C ASP A 5 -17.94 1.48 8.76
N GLN A 6 -17.45 1.73 7.54
CA GLN A 6 -16.09 2.21 7.27
C GLN A 6 -15.87 3.63 7.81
N GLN A 7 -16.80 4.56 7.54
CA GLN A 7 -16.72 5.91 8.07
C GLN A 7 -16.76 5.92 9.60
N ALA A 8 -17.70 5.19 10.22
CA ALA A 8 -17.81 5.14 11.67
C ALA A 8 -16.56 4.57 12.35
N ALA A 9 -15.94 3.53 11.78
CA ALA A 9 -14.68 2.99 12.29
C ALA A 9 -13.50 3.96 12.08
N TRP A 10 -13.47 4.68 10.96
CA TRP A 10 -12.47 5.72 10.71
C TRP A 10 -12.58 6.90 11.68
N ASP A 11 -13.79 7.43 11.87
CA ASP A 11 -14.07 8.57 12.75
C ASP A 11 -13.83 8.24 14.24
N GLN A 12 -13.99 6.98 14.64
CA GLN A 12 -13.81 6.52 16.02
C GLN A 12 -12.37 6.05 16.31
N ASP A 13 -11.83 5.15 15.48
CA ASP A 13 -10.58 4.42 15.75
C ASP A 13 -9.39 4.94 14.92
N GLY A 14 -9.62 5.78 13.91
CA GLY A 14 -8.60 6.29 12.99
C GLY A 14 -8.14 5.30 11.92
N PHE A 15 -8.70 4.09 11.87
CA PHE A 15 -8.39 3.07 10.86
C PHE A 15 -9.49 1.99 10.79
N PHE A 16 -9.46 1.16 9.73
CA PHE A 16 -10.19 -0.11 9.68
C PHE A 16 -9.46 -1.12 8.78
N ILE A 17 -9.91 -2.38 8.78
CA ILE A 17 -9.27 -3.48 8.02
C ILE A 17 -10.21 -4.01 6.92
N THR A 18 -9.95 -3.63 5.67
CA THR A 18 -10.59 -4.24 4.48
C THR A 18 -10.02 -5.64 4.23
N ARG A 19 -10.65 -6.67 4.79
CA ARG A 19 -10.29 -8.07 4.49
C ARG A 19 -10.54 -8.37 3.01
N LYS A 20 -9.58 -9.06 2.37
CA LYS A 20 -9.62 -9.44 0.93
C LYS A 20 -9.68 -8.23 -0.04
N LEU A 21 -8.99 -7.13 0.29
CA LEU A 21 -8.78 -6.00 -0.64
C LEU A 21 -8.16 -6.46 -1.98
N LEU A 22 -7.23 -7.41 -1.90
CA LEU A 22 -6.77 -8.24 -3.01
C LEU A 22 -7.31 -9.67 -2.86
N THR A 23 -7.48 -10.38 -3.97
CA THR A 23 -7.75 -11.82 -3.98
C THR A 23 -6.53 -12.61 -3.52
N ALA A 24 -6.70 -13.90 -3.22
CA ALA A 24 -5.58 -14.78 -2.88
C ALA A 24 -4.56 -14.87 -4.04
N GLU A 25 -5.04 -14.97 -5.28
CA GLU A 25 -4.23 -15.03 -6.50
C GLU A 25 -3.48 -13.71 -6.76
N GLU A 26 -4.15 -12.56 -6.65
CA GLU A 26 -3.51 -11.23 -6.77
C GLU A 26 -2.41 -11.05 -5.71
N THR A 27 -2.66 -11.50 -4.48
CA THR A 27 -1.70 -11.45 -3.36
C THR A 27 -0.50 -12.38 -3.63
N GLU A 28 -0.74 -13.58 -4.17
CA GLU A 28 0.31 -14.55 -4.52
C GLU A 28 1.17 -14.05 -5.69
N LEU A 29 0.54 -13.49 -6.73
CA LEU A 29 1.22 -12.88 -7.89
C LEU A 29 2.06 -11.68 -7.47
N LEU A 30 1.51 -10.73 -6.71
CA LEU A 30 2.25 -9.59 -6.15
C LEU A 30 3.44 -10.08 -5.30
N GLY A 31 3.22 -11.08 -4.45
CA GLY A 31 4.28 -11.69 -3.64
C GLY A 31 5.38 -12.35 -4.49
N ARG A 32 5.03 -13.00 -5.62
CA ARG A 32 6.01 -13.52 -6.59
C ARG A 32 6.83 -12.38 -7.21
N ILE A 33 6.16 -11.33 -7.70
CA ILE A 33 6.82 -10.19 -8.35
C ILE A 33 7.77 -9.50 -7.37
N ALA A 34 7.29 -9.12 -6.18
CA ALA A 34 8.12 -8.44 -5.17
C ALA A 34 9.32 -9.27 -4.70
N ARG A 35 9.22 -10.61 -4.70
CA ARG A 35 10.37 -11.49 -4.43
C ARG A 35 11.33 -11.61 -5.61
N ALA A 36 10.86 -11.54 -6.85
CA ALA A 36 11.69 -11.62 -8.05
C ALA A 36 12.33 -10.28 -8.44
N ASP A 37 11.79 -9.14 -7.97
CA ASP A 37 12.22 -7.81 -8.34
C ASP A 37 13.61 -7.44 -7.78
N ILE A 38 14.62 -7.54 -8.64
CA ILE A 38 16.02 -7.21 -8.33
C ILE A 38 16.18 -5.70 -8.09
N ARG A 39 15.36 -4.82 -8.70
CA ARG A 39 15.43 -3.38 -8.46
C ARG A 39 14.83 -3.02 -7.10
N LEU A 40 13.75 -3.69 -6.68
CA LEU A 40 13.23 -3.62 -5.30
C LEU A 40 14.21 -4.18 -4.24
N ARG A 41 15.24 -4.93 -4.66
CA ARG A 41 16.38 -5.31 -3.80
C ARG A 41 17.57 -4.34 -3.87
N ALA A 42 17.86 -3.73 -5.02
CA ALA A 42 19.07 -2.95 -5.27
C ALA A 42 19.09 -1.58 -4.58
N ASP A 43 18.17 -0.67 -4.90
CA ASP A 43 18.08 0.68 -4.30
C ASP A 43 17.50 0.67 -2.85
N ALA A 44 17.75 -0.40 -2.10
CA ALA A 44 17.43 -0.49 -0.67
C ALA A 44 18.47 0.32 0.13
N SER A 45 18.01 1.36 0.84
CA SER A 45 18.87 2.09 1.77
C SER A 45 19.11 1.23 3.01
N VAL A 46 20.09 0.33 2.92
CA VAL A 46 20.65 -0.42 4.05
C VAL A 46 21.32 0.59 4.98
N ARG A 47 20.55 1.09 5.93
CA ARG A 47 21.07 1.86 7.05
C ARG A 47 21.40 0.87 8.17
N ASP A 48 22.67 0.81 8.52
CA ASP A 48 23.10 0.19 9.77
C ASP A 48 22.46 0.97 10.93
N ASP A 49 21.79 0.26 11.83
CA ASP A 49 21.15 0.85 13.02
C ASP A 49 22.14 1.02 14.18
N GLY A 50 23.36 0.49 14.04
CA GLY A 50 24.39 0.47 15.09
C GLY A 50 24.26 -0.73 16.04
N GLU A 51 23.21 -1.55 15.90
CA GLU A 51 22.99 -2.78 16.66
C GLU A 51 23.06 -4.04 15.77
N GLY A 52 23.42 -3.88 14.49
CA GLY A 52 23.58 -4.97 13.53
C GLY A 52 22.28 -5.47 12.91
N ARG A 53 21.17 -4.73 13.02
CA ARG A 53 19.88 -5.08 12.42
C ARG A 53 19.57 -4.14 11.24
N ALA A 54 20.18 -4.46 10.10
CA ALA A 54 20.00 -3.74 8.84
C ALA A 54 18.52 -3.55 8.44
N VAL A 55 17.98 -2.34 8.64
CA VAL A 55 16.62 -1.97 8.22
C VAL A 55 16.66 -1.50 6.77
N SER A 56 16.17 -2.33 5.85
CA SER A 56 15.96 -1.98 4.44
C SER A 56 14.71 -1.10 4.28
N LEU A 57 14.84 0.21 4.45
CA LEU A 57 13.72 1.12 4.21
C LEU A 57 13.47 1.35 2.71
N ARG A 58 12.20 1.42 2.34
CA ARG A 58 11.72 1.74 0.99
C ARG A 58 10.64 2.81 1.05
N VAL A 59 10.87 3.92 0.37
CA VAL A 59 9.88 4.98 0.11
C VAL A 59 10.06 5.44 -1.34
N ARG A 60 8.95 5.50 -2.08
CA ARG A 60 8.86 6.12 -3.42
C ARG A 60 7.63 7.00 -3.42
N ASN A 61 7.81 8.28 -3.73
CA ASN A 61 6.71 9.27 -3.80
C ASN A 61 6.19 9.46 -5.23
N GLU A 62 6.92 8.91 -6.21
CA GLU A 62 6.62 8.97 -7.64
C GLU A 62 6.02 7.64 -8.09
N LEU A 63 4.85 7.70 -8.71
CA LEU A 63 4.17 6.53 -9.26
C LEU A 63 4.65 6.27 -10.69
N GLN A 64 4.77 4.99 -11.03
CA GLN A 64 5.42 4.49 -12.24
C GLN A 64 4.45 3.60 -13.03
N ASP A 65 4.88 3.12 -14.20
CA ASP A 65 4.18 2.03 -14.89
C ASP A 65 4.61 0.67 -14.34
N ASP A 66 4.25 0.41 -13.08
CA ASP A 66 4.51 -0.85 -12.39
C ASP A 66 3.29 -1.35 -11.58
N ILE A 67 3.41 -2.58 -11.07
CA ILE A 67 2.32 -3.25 -10.34
C ILE A 67 2.03 -2.58 -8.98
N TYR A 68 3.05 -2.03 -8.32
CA TYR A 68 2.88 -1.40 -7.01
C TYR A 68 2.07 -0.11 -7.17
N SER A 69 2.46 0.71 -8.14
CA SER A 69 1.78 1.96 -8.51
C SER A 69 0.36 1.71 -8.99
N THR A 70 0.16 0.67 -9.80
CA THR A 70 -1.15 0.25 -10.32
C THR A 70 -2.09 -0.23 -9.20
N ILE A 71 -1.57 -0.86 -8.14
CA ILE A 71 -2.35 -1.22 -6.95
C ILE A 71 -2.70 0.04 -6.14
N SER A 72 -1.74 0.93 -5.89
CA SER A 72 -1.95 2.18 -5.15
C SER A 72 -3.08 3.03 -5.74
N ARG A 73 -3.07 3.24 -7.06
CA ARG A 73 -4.10 3.99 -7.79
C ARG A 73 -5.34 3.19 -8.17
N SER A 74 -5.49 1.96 -7.66
CA SER A 74 -6.66 1.13 -7.98
C SER A 74 -7.91 1.68 -7.30
N ARG A 75 -9.07 1.59 -7.97
CA ARG A 75 -10.38 2.05 -7.42
C ARG A 75 -10.74 1.40 -6.07
N ARG A 76 -10.17 0.23 -5.75
CA ARG A 76 -10.37 -0.45 -4.45
C ARG A 76 -9.71 0.29 -3.28
N ILE A 77 -8.71 1.14 -3.57
CA ILE A 77 -8.04 2.02 -2.60
C ILE A 77 -8.57 3.44 -2.77
N VAL A 78 -8.42 4.01 -3.99
CA VAL A 78 -8.70 5.44 -4.26
C VAL A 78 -10.11 5.82 -3.85
N SER A 79 -11.15 5.11 -4.31
CA SER A 79 -12.54 5.50 -4.02
C SER A 79 -12.97 5.30 -2.56
N VAL A 80 -12.23 4.49 -1.79
CA VAL A 80 -12.41 4.42 -0.33
C VAL A 80 -11.74 5.61 0.34
N MET A 81 -10.52 5.97 -0.08
CA MET A 81 -9.83 7.14 0.47
C MET A 81 -10.52 8.46 0.11
N GLU A 82 -11.10 8.58 -1.09
CA GLU A 82 -11.89 9.73 -1.53
C GLU A 82 -13.14 9.93 -0.65
N GLN A 83 -13.80 8.83 -0.27
CA GLN A 83 -14.92 8.83 0.66
C GLN A 83 -14.49 9.33 2.05
N LEU A 84 -13.42 8.75 2.62
CA LEU A 84 -12.98 9.04 3.99
C LEU A 84 -12.41 10.44 4.17
N LEU A 85 -11.77 10.99 3.13
CA LEU A 85 -11.17 12.33 3.14
C LEU A 85 -12.11 13.41 2.58
N GLY A 86 -13.27 13.03 2.03
CA GLY A 86 -14.28 13.96 1.50
C GLY A 86 -13.84 14.72 0.24
N GLY A 87 -12.89 14.19 -0.53
CA GLY A 87 -12.27 14.90 -1.66
C GLY A 87 -11.23 14.04 -2.41
N GLU A 88 -10.62 14.64 -3.43
CA GLU A 88 -9.62 13.97 -4.29
C GLU A 88 -8.34 13.60 -3.51
N VAL A 89 -7.81 12.40 -3.78
CA VAL A 89 -6.70 11.80 -3.03
C VAL A 89 -5.40 11.89 -3.82
N TYR A 90 -4.43 12.63 -3.30
CA TYR A 90 -3.15 12.88 -3.97
C TYR A 90 -2.17 11.67 -3.91
N HIS A 91 -2.46 10.59 -4.64
CA HIS A 91 -1.49 9.55 -5.01
C HIS A 91 -1.98 8.65 -6.17
N TYR A 92 -1.77 9.05 -7.43
CA TYR A 92 -2.16 8.31 -8.66
C TYR A 92 -1.12 8.35 -9.80
#